data_AF-A0A840YT81-F1
#
_entry.id   AF-A0A840YT81-F1
#
_cell.length_a   1.000
_cell.length_b   1.000
_cell.length_c   1.000
_cell.angle_alpha   90.00
_cell.angle_beta   90.00
_cell.angle_gamma   90.00
#
_symmetry.space_group_name_H-M   'P 1'
#
loop_
_entity.id
_entity.type
_entity.pdbx_description
1 polymer ?
#
loop_
_entity_poly.entity_id
_entity_poly.type
_entity_poly.pdbx_seq_one_letter_code
_entity_poly.pdbx_strand_id
1 'polypeptide(L)'
;MSNSINGYIEDITRFVKPYIVNAGARAIRMPLRRKNLWNGVALTPVIKLNGYDTPQLEPIFKNIELSISNDVMFVIDDHTYSQYAEPDLLKFWVAFGTALQQRFGNNDLIVLELQNESGKGAWDPAYAQSVKALVAGIRAAGITYPLAIGWGNWNNVANFGQAMADLDKVGGPGTIDPLNRLIWTGHHYPTTTGNDQAKSGKSNPEISGSSVSPAIPTFFDGCKARRLQCMITEIGVGGGARGWLENGSGNPEFNGKAWFKQYDEIQSRYAGTVVGTIVWGGGSAWPDTYPFKVEYQKDGWAHTNLH
;
A
#
# COMPACT_ATOMS: atom_id res chain seq x y z
N MET A 1 -0.54 18.18 7.85
CA MET A 1 -1.84 18.45 7.22
C MET A 1 -2.33 17.14 6.65
N SER A 2 -3.36 16.57 7.26
CA SER A 2 -4.02 15.37 6.75
C SER A 2 -4.94 15.81 5.62
N ASN A 3 -4.52 15.64 4.37
CA ASN A 3 -5.47 15.68 3.25
C ASN A 3 -6.21 14.35 3.26
N SER A 4 -7.07 14.21 4.27
CA SER A 4 -8.13 13.22 4.27
C SER A 4 -9.02 13.50 3.08
N ILE A 5 -9.28 12.47 2.29
CA ILE A 5 -10.32 12.41 1.26
C ILE A 5 -11.66 12.81 1.92
N ASN A 6 -11.93 14.11 1.99
CA ASN A 6 -13.13 14.71 2.55
C ASN A 6 -13.87 15.55 1.49
N GLY A 7 -13.56 15.38 0.20
CA GLY A 7 -14.08 16.30 -0.82
C GLY A 7 -14.46 15.72 -2.20
N TYR A 8 -13.97 14.56 -2.63
CA TYR A 8 -14.22 14.13 -4.02
C TYR A 8 -14.37 12.60 -4.10
N ILE A 9 -15.63 12.14 -4.12
CA ILE A 9 -16.00 10.89 -4.80
C ILE A 9 -16.64 11.30 -6.13
N GLU A 10 -15.93 12.12 -6.92
CA GLU A 10 -16.23 12.22 -8.34
C GLU A 10 -15.74 10.94 -9.00
N ASP A 11 -16.60 10.31 -9.81
CA ASP A 11 -16.35 9.19 -10.74
C ASP A 11 -14.93 8.59 -10.67
N ILE A 12 -14.65 7.81 -9.60
CA ILE A 12 -13.28 7.36 -9.27
C ILE A 12 -12.68 6.50 -10.39
N THR A 13 -13.52 5.93 -11.27
CA THR A 13 -13.10 5.29 -12.53
C THR A 13 -12.27 6.20 -13.45
N ARG A 14 -12.44 7.53 -13.38
CA ARG A 14 -11.55 8.49 -14.05
C ARG A 14 -10.13 8.48 -13.49
N PHE A 15 -9.94 8.07 -12.24
CA PHE A 15 -8.62 8.04 -11.59
C PHE A 15 -7.88 6.76 -11.88
N VAL A 16 -8.53 5.60 -11.89
CA VAL A 16 -7.85 4.31 -12.07
C VAL A 16 -7.58 3.99 -13.54
N LYS A 17 -8.54 4.30 -14.43
CA LYS A 17 -8.45 3.95 -15.86
C LYS A 17 -7.16 4.45 -16.54
N PRO A 18 -6.70 5.71 -16.34
CA PRO A 18 -5.48 6.18 -16.98
C PRO A 18 -4.24 5.37 -16.57
N TYR A 19 -4.12 4.98 -15.30
CA TYR A 19 -2.98 4.19 -14.84
C TYR A 19 -2.99 2.77 -15.42
N ILE A 20 -4.16 2.15 -15.48
CA ILE A 20 -4.30 0.79 -16.01
C ILE A 20 -4.10 0.76 -17.53
N VAL A 21 -4.89 1.55 -18.25
CA VAL A 21 -4.98 1.46 -19.72
C VAL A 21 -3.79 2.12 -20.39
N ASN A 22 -3.28 3.21 -19.83
CA ASN A 22 -2.28 4.03 -20.53
C ASN A 22 -0.88 3.90 -19.91
N ALA A 23 -0.77 3.81 -18.59
CA ALA A 23 0.51 3.62 -17.91
C ALA A 23 0.93 2.15 -17.75
N GLY A 24 0.04 1.20 -18.06
CA GLY A 24 0.33 -0.24 -17.94
C GLY A 24 0.51 -0.72 -16.49
N ALA A 25 -0.08 0.00 -15.53
CA ALA A 25 -0.02 -0.39 -14.12
C ALA A 25 -0.58 -1.80 -13.92
N ARG A 26 0.11 -2.63 -13.13
CA ARG A 26 -0.30 -4.00 -12.77
C ARG A 26 -0.82 -4.12 -11.34
N ALA A 27 -0.70 -3.05 -10.57
CA ALA A 27 -1.30 -2.94 -9.25
C ALA A 27 -1.77 -1.50 -9.01
N ILE A 28 -2.89 -1.36 -8.29
CA ILE A 28 -3.44 -0.10 -7.80
C ILE A 28 -3.68 -0.26 -6.30
N ARG A 29 -3.22 0.72 -5.52
CA ARG A 29 -3.51 0.80 -4.08
C ARG A 29 -4.49 1.92 -3.82
N MET A 30 -5.54 1.63 -3.05
CA MET A 30 -6.53 2.61 -2.67
C MET A 30 -6.56 2.76 -1.14
N PRO A 31 -5.91 3.82 -0.61
CA PRO A 31 -6.06 4.23 0.77
C PRO A 31 -7.53 4.58 1.07
N LEU A 32 -8.09 3.95 2.10
CA LEU A 32 -9.41 4.29 2.62
C LEU A 32 -9.34 4.63 4.10
N ARG A 33 -10.36 5.33 4.59
CA ARG A 33 -10.55 5.51 6.03
C ARG A 33 -11.76 4.70 6.45
N ARG A 34 -11.55 3.64 7.24
CA ARG A 34 -12.64 2.80 7.77
C ARG A 34 -13.84 3.61 8.29
N LYS A 35 -13.59 4.66 9.08
CA LYS A 35 -14.64 5.52 9.66
C LYS A 35 -15.54 6.22 8.64
N ASN A 36 -15.09 6.36 7.40
CA ASN A 36 -15.93 6.89 6.33
C ASN A 36 -16.91 5.79 5.90
N LEU A 37 -16.43 4.56 5.72
CA LEU A 37 -17.19 3.43 5.17
C LEU A 37 -17.99 2.62 6.20
N TRP A 38 -17.74 2.79 7.50
CA TRP A 38 -18.28 1.95 8.56
C TRP A 38 -18.50 2.75 9.84
N ASN A 39 -19.65 2.54 10.48
CA ASN A 39 -20.12 3.35 11.62
C ASN A 39 -19.99 2.66 13.00
N GLY A 40 -19.27 1.54 13.10
CA GLY A 40 -19.22 0.74 14.33
C GLY A 40 -20.09 -0.52 14.31
N VAL A 41 -21.10 -0.55 13.44
CA VAL A 41 -22.15 -1.59 13.46
C VAL A 41 -22.37 -2.18 12.07
N ALA A 42 -22.43 -1.34 11.04
CA ALA A 42 -22.63 -1.74 9.66
C ALA A 42 -21.77 -0.91 8.73
N LEU A 43 -21.53 -1.43 7.51
CA LEU A 43 -21.03 -0.59 6.44
C LEU A 43 -22.05 0.52 6.22
N THR A 44 -21.60 1.76 6.26
CA THR A 44 -22.48 2.92 6.11
C THR A 44 -22.82 3.03 4.63
N PRO A 45 -24.08 2.79 4.22
CA PRO A 45 -24.42 2.82 2.80
C PRO A 45 -24.47 4.24 2.24
N VAL A 46 -24.25 5.30 3.04
CA VAL A 46 -24.41 6.70 2.64
C VAL A 46 -23.49 7.63 3.46
N ILE A 47 -22.70 8.53 2.83
CA ILE A 47 -22.29 9.80 3.48
C ILE A 47 -23.26 10.89 3.03
N LYS A 48 -23.63 11.78 3.96
CA LYS A 48 -24.14 13.12 3.62
C LYS A 48 -22.96 14.04 3.32
N LEU A 49 -22.62 14.20 2.04
CA LEU A 49 -21.70 15.24 1.59
C LEU A 49 -22.55 16.37 1.00
N ASN A 50 -22.47 17.58 1.58
CA ASN A 50 -23.21 18.76 1.12
C ASN A 50 -24.73 18.54 0.93
N GLY A 51 -25.34 17.68 1.75
CA GLY A 51 -26.79 17.40 1.68
C GLY A 51 -27.22 16.32 0.69
N TYR A 52 -26.29 15.64 0.02
CA TYR A 52 -26.59 14.52 -0.88
C TYR A 52 -26.17 13.18 -0.28
N ASP A 53 -27.08 12.20 -0.38
CA ASP A 53 -26.86 10.81 0.03
C ASP A 53 -26.16 10.06 -1.11
N THR A 54 -24.88 9.70 -0.96
CA THR A 54 -24.14 8.90 -1.97
C THR A 54 -23.68 7.54 -1.43
N PRO A 55 -23.94 6.43 -2.15
CA PRO A 55 -23.39 5.12 -1.81
C PRO A 55 -21.86 5.10 -1.88
N GLN A 56 -21.18 4.90 -0.75
CA GLN A 56 -19.71 4.92 -0.71
C GLN A 56 -19.04 3.68 -1.30
N LEU A 57 -19.70 2.52 -1.24
CA LEU A 57 -19.10 1.26 -1.65
C LEU A 57 -19.08 1.10 -3.16
N GLU A 58 -20.11 1.59 -3.86
CA GLU A 58 -20.27 1.37 -5.29
C GLU A 58 -19.13 1.98 -6.14
N PRO A 59 -18.66 3.22 -5.87
CA PRO A 59 -17.47 3.74 -6.53
C PRO A 59 -16.23 2.89 -6.29
N ILE A 60 -16.03 2.36 -5.08
CA ILE A 60 -14.92 1.47 -4.76
C ILE A 60 -15.04 0.17 -5.58
N PHE A 61 -16.22 -0.43 -5.58
CA PHE A 61 -16.51 -1.67 -6.31
C PHE A 61 -16.31 -1.52 -7.82
N LYS A 62 -16.70 -0.39 -8.41
CA LYS A 62 -16.44 -0.11 -9.83
C LYS A 62 -14.96 -0.02 -10.17
N ASN A 63 -14.12 0.47 -9.26
CA ASN A 63 -12.66 0.50 -9.48
C ASN A 63 -12.03 -0.87 -9.32
N ILE A 64 -12.53 -1.67 -8.37
CA ILE A 64 -12.15 -3.08 -8.24
C ILE A 64 -12.52 -3.81 -9.54
N GLU A 65 -13.77 -3.68 -10.00
CA GLU A 65 -14.27 -4.30 -11.24
C GLU A 65 -13.46 -3.88 -12.47
N LEU A 66 -13.15 -2.58 -12.59
CA LEU A 66 -12.28 -2.07 -13.65
C LEU A 66 -10.87 -2.68 -13.57
N SER A 67 -10.32 -2.84 -12.37
CA SER A 67 -8.96 -3.37 -12.20
C SER A 67 -8.89 -4.85 -12.52
N ILE A 68 -9.79 -5.65 -11.93
CA ILE A 68 -9.82 -7.11 -12.16
C ILE A 68 -10.16 -7.45 -13.61
N SER A 69 -11.01 -6.67 -14.29
CA SER A 69 -11.31 -6.87 -15.72
C SER A 69 -10.14 -6.56 -16.65
N ASN A 70 -9.11 -5.88 -16.14
CA ASN A 70 -7.86 -5.57 -16.86
C ASN A 70 -6.65 -6.34 -16.31
N ASP A 71 -6.87 -7.39 -15.51
CA ASP A 71 -5.80 -8.18 -14.87
C ASP A 71 -4.84 -7.33 -14.01
N VAL A 72 -5.42 -6.37 -13.28
CA VAL A 72 -4.70 -5.47 -12.38
C VAL A 72 -5.08 -5.77 -10.94
N MET A 73 -4.06 -5.99 -10.11
CA MET A 73 -4.23 -6.17 -8.67
C MET A 73 -4.78 -4.89 -8.04
N PHE A 74 -5.77 -5.02 -7.17
CA PHE A 74 -6.35 -3.92 -6.42
C PHE A 74 -6.12 -4.14 -4.91
N VAL A 75 -5.24 -3.34 -4.33
CA VAL A 75 -4.90 -3.35 -2.91
C VAL A 75 -5.77 -2.33 -2.19
N ILE A 76 -6.55 -2.81 -1.23
CA ILE A 76 -7.45 -2.00 -0.41
C ILE A 76 -6.76 -1.77 0.92
N ASP A 77 -6.48 -0.51 1.24
CA ASP A 77 -5.61 -0.16 2.36
C ASP A 77 -6.36 0.59 3.47
N ASP A 78 -6.45 0.00 4.67
CA ASP A 78 -6.98 0.73 5.82
C ASP A 78 -5.99 1.79 6.34
N HIS A 79 -6.16 3.01 5.85
CA HIS A 79 -5.26 4.15 6.03
C HIS A 79 -5.54 4.95 7.32
N THR A 80 -5.57 4.24 8.44
CA THR A 80 -5.97 4.77 9.76
C THR A 80 -4.84 4.83 10.79
N TYR A 81 -3.70 4.19 10.53
CA TYR A 81 -2.54 4.07 11.42
C TYR A 81 -2.82 3.38 12.77
N SER A 82 -3.93 2.66 12.90
CA SER A 82 -4.26 1.91 14.13
C SER A 82 -3.32 0.72 14.37
N GLN A 83 -3.38 0.17 15.58
CA GLN A 83 -2.73 -1.11 15.90
C GLN A 83 -3.65 -2.27 15.48
N TYR A 84 -3.08 -3.46 15.22
CA TYR A 84 -3.90 -4.63 14.87
C TYR A 84 -4.81 -5.15 15.99
N ALA A 85 -4.55 -4.75 17.23
CA ALA A 85 -5.38 -5.07 18.40
C ALA A 85 -6.69 -4.25 18.45
N GLU A 86 -6.86 -3.27 17.56
CA GLU A 86 -8.00 -2.37 17.53
C GLU A 86 -9.29 -3.18 17.23
N PRO A 87 -10.26 -3.26 18.17
CA PRO A 87 -11.39 -4.19 18.03
C PRO A 87 -12.27 -3.95 16.80
N ASP A 88 -12.33 -2.72 16.31
CA ASP A 88 -13.14 -2.37 15.16
C ASP A 88 -12.48 -2.74 13.83
N LEU A 89 -11.16 -2.98 13.83
CA LEU A 89 -10.44 -3.44 12.66
C LEU A 89 -10.95 -4.79 12.16
N LEU A 90 -11.12 -5.76 13.08
CA LEU A 90 -11.68 -7.07 12.74
C LEU A 90 -13.11 -6.94 12.23
N LYS A 91 -13.97 -6.19 12.95
CA LYS A 91 -15.38 -6.03 12.57
C LYS A 91 -15.53 -5.42 11.18
N PHE A 92 -14.72 -4.41 10.88
CA PHE A 92 -14.70 -3.80 9.57
C PHE A 92 -14.26 -4.76 8.49
N TRP A 93 -13.14 -5.46 8.66
CA TRP A 93 -12.67 -6.39 7.64
C TRP A 93 -13.62 -7.56 7.44
N VAL A 94 -14.28 -8.04 8.49
CA VAL A 94 -15.35 -9.04 8.38
C VAL A 94 -16.51 -8.49 7.55
N ALA A 95 -17.02 -7.30 7.88
CA ALA A 95 -18.15 -6.71 7.16
C ALA A 95 -17.80 -6.38 5.69
N PHE A 96 -16.68 -5.67 5.48
CA PHE A 96 -16.22 -5.23 4.17
C PHE A 96 -15.75 -6.40 3.30
N GLY A 97 -14.98 -7.33 3.86
CA GLY A 97 -14.51 -8.54 3.16
C GLY A 97 -15.66 -9.47 2.76
N THR A 98 -16.69 -9.61 3.61
CA THR A 98 -17.91 -10.35 3.25
C THR A 98 -18.62 -9.69 2.07
N ALA A 99 -18.81 -8.37 2.11
CA ALA A 99 -19.44 -7.64 1.00
C ALA A 99 -18.66 -7.79 -0.31
N LEU A 100 -17.32 -7.75 -0.25
CA LEU A 100 -16.46 -8.01 -1.39
C LEU A 100 -16.63 -9.44 -1.91
N GLN A 101 -16.59 -10.46 -1.06
CA GLN A 101 -16.77 -11.86 -1.49
C GLN A 101 -18.14 -12.12 -2.11
N GLN A 102 -19.20 -11.52 -1.56
CA GLN A 102 -20.54 -11.61 -2.15
C GLN A 102 -20.60 -10.98 -3.55
N ARG A 103 -19.87 -9.90 -3.77
CA ARG A 103 -19.87 -9.17 -5.05
C ARG A 103 -18.94 -9.78 -6.10
N PHE A 104 -17.73 -10.16 -5.72
CA PHE A 104 -16.65 -10.54 -6.63
C PHE A 104 -16.22 -12.01 -6.51
N GLY A 105 -16.82 -12.78 -5.60
CA GLY A 105 -16.40 -14.14 -5.31
C GLY A 105 -14.99 -14.19 -4.71
N ASN A 106 -14.32 -15.33 -4.89
CA ASN A 106 -12.90 -15.43 -4.58
C ASN A 106 -12.10 -14.87 -5.77
N ASN A 107 -11.26 -13.88 -5.54
CA ASN A 107 -10.43 -13.28 -6.58
C ASN A 107 -9.03 -12.95 -6.06
N ASP A 108 -8.01 -13.51 -6.70
CA ASP A 108 -6.61 -13.37 -6.27
C ASP A 108 -6.03 -11.97 -6.53
N LEU A 109 -6.70 -11.15 -7.36
CA LEU A 109 -6.31 -9.76 -7.64
C LEU A 109 -6.83 -8.78 -6.57
N ILE A 110 -7.73 -9.17 -5.67
CA ILE A 110 -8.24 -8.29 -4.61
C ILE A 110 -7.45 -8.55 -3.33
N VAL A 111 -6.60 -7.61 -2.92
CA VAL A 111 -5.76 -7.73 -1.72
C VAL A 111 -6.29 -6.82 -0.61
N LEU A 112 -6.42 -7.35 0.60
CA LEU A 112 -6.80 -6.57 1.78
C LEU A 112 -5.54 -6.21 2.58
N GLU A 113 -5.05 -4.98 2.42
CA GLU A 113 -3.97 -4.45 3.26
C GLU A 113 -4.56 -4.01 4.60
N LEU A 114 -4.36 -4.86 5.60
CA LEU A 114 -5.14 -4.84 6.83
C LEU A 114 -4.93 -3.56 7.62
N GLN A 115 -3.77 -2.92 7.52
CA GLN A 115 -3.46 -1.69 8.23
C GLN A 115 -2.30 -0.94 7.57
N ASN A 116 -2.54 0.31 7.18
CA ASN A 116 -1.46 1.22 6.82
C ASN A 116 -0.62 1.57 8.05
N GLU A 117 0.69 1.44 7.93
CA GLU A 117 1.69 2.04 8.83
C GLU A 117 1.28 2.04 10.30
N SER A 118 1.01 0.86 10.86
CA SER A 118 0.61 0.77 12.27
C SER A 118 1.61 1.55 13.15
N GLY A 119 1.07 2.46 13.98
CA GLY A 119 1.82 3.59 14.54
C GLY A 119 3.04 3.25 15.42
N LYS A 120 3.75 4.30 15.85
CA LYS A 120 4.93 4.20 16.74
C LYS A 120 4.64 3.37 18.00
N GLY A 121 5.55 2.47 18.36
CA GLY A 121 5.44 1.64 19.57
C GLY A 121 4.80 0.26 19.35
N ALA A 122 4.45 -0.09 18.11
CA ALA A 122 4.03 -1.43 17.70
C ALA A 122 5.23 -2.42 17.67
N TRP A 123 5.89 -2.57 18.82
CA TRP A 123 7.08 -3.41 19.03
C TRP A 123 6.87 -4.26 20.26
N ASP A 124 6.20 -5.39 20.11
CA ASP A 124 6.00 -6.35 21.19
C ASP A 124 5.49 -7.67 20.59
N PRO A 125 5.87 -8.84 21.10
CA PRO A 125 5.10 -10.09 20.93
C PRO A 125 3.56 -9.94 20.96
N ALA A 126 3.02 -9.00 21.75
CA ALA A 126 1.58 -8.69 21.76
C ALA A 126 1.05 -8.24 20.38
N TYR A 127 1.88 -7.54 19.60
CA TYR A 127 1.54 -7.15 18.23
C TYR A 127 1.48 -8.37 17.30
N ALA A 128 2.43 -9.30 17.42
CA ALA A 128 2.42 -10.57 16.70
C ALA A 128 1.16 -11.40 16.97
N GLN A 129 0.75 -11.47 18.25
CA GLN A 129 -0.49 -12.12 18.63
C GLN A 129 -1.72 -11.41 18.07
N SER A 130 -1.70 -10.08 18.02
CA SER A 130 -2.80 -9.29 17.46
C SER A 130 -2.96 -9.51 15.96
N VAL A 131 -1.85 -9.57 15.20
CA VAL A 131 -1.88 -9.96 13.78
C VAL A 131 -2.48 -11.35 13.61
N LYS A 132 -2.01 -12.32 14.41
CA LYS A 132 -2.51 -13.70 14.35
C LYS A 132 -4.00 -13.79 14.66
N ALA A 133 -4.47 -13.10 15.70
CA ALA A 133 -5.88 -13.06 16.08
C ALA A 133 -6.75 -12.40 15.01
N LEU A 134 -6.29 -11.28 14.43
CA LEU A 134 -6.99 -10.59 13.36
C LEU A 134 -7.14 -11.48 12.13
N VAL A 135 -6.05 -12.08 11.65
CA VAL A 135 -6.07 -12.98 10.49
C VAL A 135 -6.97 -14.18 10.76
N ALA A 136 -6.84 -14.83 11.92
CA ALA A 136 -7.70 -15.94 12.30
C ALA A 136 -9.19 -15.55 12.31
N GLY A 137 -9.54 -14.38 12.85
CA GLY A 137 -10.91 -13.86 12.84
C GLY A 137 -11.45 -13.60 11.44
N ILE A 138 -10.64 -13.00 10.56
CA ILE A 138 -11.00 -12.77 9.15
C ILE A 138 -11.23 -14.10 8.43
N ARG A 139 -10.34 -15.09 8.63
CA ARG A 139 -10.50 -16.43 8.02
C ARG A 139 -11.71 -17.17 8.59
N ALA A 140 -11.99 -17.05 9.88
CA ALA A 140 -13.17 -17.66 10.51
C ALA A 140 -14.49 -17.10 9.94
N ALA A 141 -14.49 -15.87 9.43
CA ALA A 141 -15.62 -15.28 8.72
C ALA A 141 -15.76 -15.78 7.26
N GLY A 142 -14.90 -16.70 6.80
CA GLY A 142 -14.94 -17.24 5.44
C GLY A 142 -14.20 -16.40 4.39
N ILE A 143 -13.52 -15.33 4.79
CA ILE A 143 -12.82 -14.44 3.87
C ILE A 143 -11.54 -15.11 3.36
N THR A 144 -11.40 -15.26 2.04
CA THR A 144 -10.34 -16.02 1.36
C THR A 144 -9.36 -15.16 0.57
N TYR A 145 -9.60 -13.85 0.44
CA TYR A 145 -8.71 -12.92 -0.26
C TYR A 145 -7.27 -12.96 0.30
N PRO A 146 -6.23 -12.66 -0.51
CA PRO A 146 -4.91 -12.39 0.04
C PRO A 146 -4.97 -11.27 1.07
N LEU A 147 -4.27 -11.44 2.18
CA LEU A 147 -4.19 -10.45 3.24
C LEU A 147 -2.77 -9.88 3.26
N ALA A 148 -2.68 -8.57 3.12
CA ALA A 148 -1.45 -7.83 3.21
C ALA A 148 -1.25 -7.35 4.64
N ILE A 149 -0.09 -7.66 5.23
CA ILE A 149 0.28 -7.23 6.58
C ILE A 149 1.61 -6.50 6.57
N GLY A 150 1.59 -5.28 7.08
CA GLY A 150 2.78 -4.54 7.46
C GLY A 150 3.13 -4.75 8.94
N TRP A 151 4.27 -4.21 9.37
CA TRP A 151 4.73 -4.28 10.75
C TRP A 151 5.07 -2.91 11.30
N GLY A 152 5.05 -2.77 12.63
CA GLY A 152 5.24 -1.52 13.37
C GLY A 152 6.35 -0.59 12.87
N ASN A 153 6.26 0.68 13.28
CA ASN A 153 7.15 1.76 12.82
C ASN A 153 7.04 1.97 11.31
N TRP A 154 5.80 2.22 10.89
CA TRP A 154 5.46 2.71 9.55
C TRP A 154 5.76 1.72 8.43
N ASN A 155 5.52 0.42 8.67
CA ASN A 155 5.71 -0.66 7.69
C ASN A 155 7.12 -0.71 7.08
N ASN A 156 8.11 -0.11 7.74
CA ASN A 156 9.40 0.13 7.11
C ASN A 156 10.16 -1.18 6.86
N VAL A 157 10.61 -1.38 5.61
CA VAL A 157 11.33 -2.58 5.17
C VAL A 157 12.57 -2.89 6.00
N ALA A 158 13.25 -1.87 6.54
CA ALA A 158 14.44 -2.05 7.39
C ALA A 158 14.13 -2.82 8.70
N ASN A 159 12.86 -2.84 9.12
CA ASN A 159 12.42 -3.49 10.35
C ASN A 159 12.00 -4.95 10.17
N PHE A 160 12.10 -5.48 8.95
CA PHE A 160 11.63 -6.83 8.63
C PHE A 160 12.25 -7.91 9.52
N GLY A 161 13.55 -7.84 9.80
CA GLY A 161 14.24 -8.82 10.64
C GLY A 161 13.64 -8.89 12.07
N GLN A 162 13.37 -7.74 12.67
CA GLN A 162 12.71 -7.66 13.99
C GLN A 162 11.28 -8.20 13.91
N ALA A 163 10.54 -7.83 12.87
CA ALA A 163 9.17 -8.30 12.68
C ALA A 163 9.07 -9.83 12.61
N MET A 164 9.98 -10.46 11.85
CA MET A 164 10.05 -11.91 11.77
C MET A 164 10.40 -12.54 13.11
N ALA A 165 11.35 -11.97 13.85
CA ALA A 165 11.72 -12.48 15.18
C ALA A 165 10.53 -12.44 16.16
N ASP A 166 9.68 -11.43 16.07
CA ASP A 166 8.47 -11.33 16.90
C ASP A 166 7.38 -12.31 16.43
N LEU A 167 7.24 -12.55 15.13
CA LEU A 167 6.34 -13.57 14.61
C LEU A 167 6.77 -14.99 14.97
N ASP A 168 8.06 -15.28 14.96
CA ASP A 168 8.59 -16.60 15.31
C ASP A 168 8.20 -16.98 16.75
N LYS A 169 8.08 -16.01 17.66
CA LYS A 169 7.60 -16.22 19.04
C LYS A 169 6.13 -16.68 19.12
N VAL A 170 5.34 -16.46 18.07
CA VAL A 170 3.93 -16.87 18.00
C VAL A 170 3.67 -18.03 17.03
N GLY A 171 4.75 -18.71 16.59
CA GLY A 171 4.72 -19.87 15.70
C GLY A 171 5.25 -19.60 14.29
N GLY A 172 5.66 -18.37 14.00
CA GLY A 172 6.18 -17.97 12.69
C GLY A 172 5.08 -17.68 11.65
N PRO A 173 5.45 -17.07 10.52
CA PRO A 173 4.50 -16.54 9.55
C PRO A 173 3.60 -17.61 8.90
N GLY A 174 4.10 -18.83 8.73
CA GLY A 174 3.32 -19.96 8.19
C GLY A 174 2.18 -20.44 9.10
N THR A 175 2.12 -19.99 10.36
CA THR A 175 1.06 -20.36 11.31
C THR A 175 -0.02 -19.28 11.48
N ILE A 176 0.14 -18.15 10.81
CA ILE A 176 -0.75 -16.98 10.95
C ILE A 176 -1.97 -17.13 10.05
N ASP A 177 -1.77 -17.56 8.81
CA ASP A 177 -2.83 -17.71 7.83
C ASP A 177 -2.96 -19.16 7.38
N PRO A 178 -4.05 -19.86 7.76
CA PRO A 178 -4.29 -21.24 7.34
C PRO A 178 -4.44 -21.40 5.83
N LEU A 179 -4.73 -20.32 5.09
CA LEU A 179 -4.82 -20.37 3.62
C LEU A 179 -3.47 -20.16 2.94
N ASN A 180 -2.41 -19.78 3.67
CA ASN A 180 -1.10 -19.43 3.13
C ASN A 180 -1.18 -18.36 2.02
N ARG A 181 -2.00 -17.32 2.23
CA ARG A 181 -2.22 -16.21 1.30
C ARG A 181 -1.86 -14.86 1.95
N LEU A 182 -0.80 -14.86 2.77
CA LEU A 182 -0.25 -13.64 3.33
C LEU A 182 0.74 -13.00 2.36
N ILE A 183 0.59 -11.70 2.19
CA ILE A 183 1.56 -10.84 1.53
C ILE A 183 2.18 -9.96 2.59
N TRP A 184 3.50 -10.00 2.74
CA TRP A 184 4.18 -9.08 3.61
C TRP A 184 4.34 -7.71 2.94
N THR A 185 3.84 -6.65 3.55
CA THR A 185 3.97 -5.30 2.99
C THR A 185 5.08 -4.51 3.65
N GLY A 186 5.76 -3.72 2.82
CA GLY A 186 6.87 -2.87 3.21
C GLY A 186 6.75 -1.47 2.64
N HIS A 187 7.18 -0.47 3.39
CA HIS A 187 7.27 0.92 2.95
C HIS A 187 8.75 1.32 2.91
N HIS A 188 9.11 2.12 1.91
CA HIS A 188 10.46 2.65 1.81
C HIS A 188 10.45 4.05 1.18
N TYR A 189 11.06 5.01 1.86
CA TYR A 189 11.30 6.34 1.32
C TYR A 189 12.80 6.63 1.51
N PRO A 190 13.58 6.80 0.42
CA PRO A 190 15.01 7.08 0.55
C PRO A 190 15.24 8.41 1.28
N THR A 191 16.23 8.45 2.18
CA THR A 191 16.62 9.66 2.92
C THR A 191 18.13 9.91 2.80
N THR A 192 18.57 11.16 2.89
CA THR A 192 19.99 11.57 2.92
C THR A 192 20.82 10.99 4.04
N THR A 193 20.17 10.68 5.17
CA THR A 193 20.89 10.38 6.41
C THR A 193 21.19 8.90 6.59
N GLY A 194 20.82 8.04 5.64
CA GLY A 194 20.94 6.58 5.79
C GLY A 194 20.11 5.99 6.93
N ASN A 195 19.38 6.82 7.70
CA ASN A 195 18.30 6.35 8.53
C ASN A 195 17.11 6.17 7.59
N ASP A 196 16.92 4.94 7.15
CA ASP A 196 15.70 4.50 6.51
C ASP A 196 14.59 4.65 7.55
N GLN A 197 14.07 5.86 7.76
CA GLN A 197 12.87 6.11 8.54
C GLN A 197 11.78 6.38 7.52
N ALA A 198 10.80 5.48 7.43
CA ALA A 198 9.53 5.73 6.75
C ALA A 198 8.74 6.83 7.49
N LYS A 199 9.28 8.05 7.52
CA LYS A 199 8.58 9.24 7.95
C LYS A 199 7.99 9.84 6.69
N SER A 200 6.65 9.91 6.64
CA SER A 200 5.92 10.71 5.64
C SER A 200 6.69 12.00 5.32
N GLY A 201 7.14 12.11 4.08
CA GLY A 201 8.12 13.09 3.58
C GLY A 201 7.71 14.56 3.73
N LYS A 202 7.66 15.05 4.97
CA LYS A 202 7.34 16.45 5.31
C LYS A 202 8.51 17.42 5.07
N SER A 203 9.62 16.91 4.61
CA SER A 203 10.78 17.67 4.15
C SER A 203 11.63 16.65 3.41
N ASN A 204 11.74 16.80 2.09
CA ASN A 204 12.67 16.01 1.30
C ASN A 204 14.00 16.78 1.29
N PRO A 205 14.98 16.54 2.20
CA PRO A 205 16.34 16.88 1.88
C PRO A 205 16.86 15.76 0.97
N GLU A 206 16.88 16.03 -0.33
CA GLU A 206 18.04 15.75 -1.18
C GLU A 206 18.63 14.34 -1.16
N ILE A 207 17.90 13.26 -1.52
CA ILE A 207 18.49 11.90 -1.67
C ILE A 207 19.93 12.00 -2.24
N SER A 208 20.94 11.61 -1.47
CA SER A 208 22.33 11.64 -1.92
C SER A 208 22.65 10.33 -2.63
N GLY A 209 23.14 10.44 -3.87
CA GLY A 209 23.50 9.29 -4.70
C GLY A 209 22.34 8.67 -5.48
N SER A 210 22.68 7.72 -6.35
CA SER A 210 21.75 7.06 -7.28
C SER A 210 21.39 5.63 -6.86
N SER A 211 21.77 5.19 -5.66
CA SER A 211 21.67 3.79 -5.25
C SER A 211 20.43 3.48 -4.41
N VAL A 212 19.78 2.36 -4.71
CA VAL A 212 18.72 1.74 -3.91
C VAL A 212 19.27 1.31 -2.54
N SER A 213 18.54 1.58 -1.46
CA SER A 213 18.93 1.15 -0.10
C SER A 213 19.10 -0.37 -0.03
N PRO A 214 20.14 -0.89 0.65
CA PRO A 214 20.30 -2.31 0.91
C PRO A 214 19.17 -2.92 1.76
N ALA A 215 18.35 -2.11 2.43
CA ALA A 215 17.19 -2.59 3.16
C ALA A 215 16.14 -3.28 2.25
N ILE A 216 16.02 -2.84 0.98
CA ILE A 216 15.10 -3.44 0.02
C ILE A 216 15.50 -4.88 -0.36
N PRO A 217 16.72 -5.15 -0.86
CA PRO A 217 17.13 -6.54 -1.13
C PRO A 217 17.17 -7.38 0.15
N THR A 218 17.54 -6.81 1.31
CA THR A 218 17.49 -7.54 2.59
C THR A 218 16.06 -7.98 2.94
N PHE A 219 15.08 -7.11 2.71
CA PHE A 219 13.67 -7.44 2.87
C PHE A 219 13.24 -8.57 1.93
N PHE A 220 13.58 -8.47 0.64
CA PHE A 220 13.25 -9.49 -0.36
C PHE A 220 13.91 -10.85 -0.08
N ASP A 221 15.18 -10.86 0.29
CA ASP A 221 15.90 -12.06 0.74
C ASP A 221 15.22 -12.69 1.95
N GLY A 222 14.83 -11.86 2.92
CA GLY A 222 14.13 -12.28 4.12
C GLY A 222 12.79 -12.96 3.83
N CYS A 223 12.00 -12.42 2.90
CA CYS A 223 10.76 -13.02 2.44
C CYS A 223 11.01 -14.33 1.68
N LYS A 224 11.99 -14.35 0.77
CA LYS A 224 12.37 -15.54 -0.01
C LYS A 224 12.81 -16.68 0.91
N ALA A 225 13.68 -16.40 1.89
CA ALA A 225 14.18 -17.38 2.85
C ALA A 225 13.05 -18.02 3.67
N ARG A 226 11.95 -17.28 3.90
CA ARG A 226 10.77 -17.73 4.64
C ARG A 226 9.63 -18.22 3.75
N ARG A 227 9.84 -18.26 2.42
CA ARG A 227 8.82 -18.62 1.42
C ARG A 227 7.55 -17.77 1.52
N LEU A 228 7.71 -16.49 1.82
CA LEU A 228 6.64 -15.51 1.88
C LEU A 228 6.53 -14.76 0.56
N GLN A 229 5.32 -14.38 0.18
CA GLN A 229 5.10 -13.33 -0.80
C GLN A 229 5.29 -11.96 -0.14
N CYS A 230 5.83 -11.00 -0.87
CA CYS A 230 5.97 -9.63 -0.38
C CYS A 230 5.73 -8.55 -1.43
N MET A 231 5.38 -7.37 -0.96
CA MET A 231 5.09 -6.20 -1.78
C MET A 231 5.63 -4.96 -1.09
N ILE A 232 6.18 -4.01 -1.87
CA ILE A 232 6.39 -2.66 -1.35
C ILE A 232 5.15 -1.83 -1.68
N THR A 233 4.32 -1.51 -0.68
CA THR A 233 3.02 -0.84 -0.87
C THR A 233 3.11 0.68 -0.84
N GLU A 234 4.23 1.22 -0.37
CA GLU A 234 4.57 2.62 -0.54
C GLU A 234 6.06 2.80 -0.83
N ILE A 235 6.34 3.42 -1.98
CA ILE A 235 7.67 3.90 -2.31
C ILE A 235 7.57 5.28 -2.93
N GLY A 236 8.42 6.20 -2.50
CA GLY A 236 8.46 7.56 -3.02
C GLY A 236 9.90 8.04 -3.14
N VAL A 237 10.30 8.42 -4.36
CA VAL A 237 11.55 9.16 -4.59
C VAL A 237 11.21 10.56 -5.05
N GLY A 238 11.68 11.56 -4.32
CA GLY A 238 11.27 12.93 -4.58
C GLY A 238 12.14 13.56 -5.66
N GLY A 239 11.52 13.87 -6.79
CA GLY A 239 11.91 15.03 -7.59
C GLY A 239 11.02 16.20 -7.16
N GLY A 240 11.54 17.42 -7.11
CA GLY A 240 10.77 18.63 -6.82
C GLY A 240 9.72 18.91 -7.89
N ALA A 241 9.46 20.18 -8.20
CA ALA A 241 8.37 20.59 -9.10
C ALA A 241 8.38 20.00 -10.54
N ARG A 242 9.35 19.14 -10.89
CA ARG A 242 9.54 18.52 -12.22
C ARG A 242 9.35 16.99 -12.24
N GLY A 243 8.93 16.37 -11.13
CA GLY A 243 8.55 14.95 -11.10
C GLY A 243 9.70 13.94 -10.94
N TRP A 244 9.33 12.65 -11.01
CA TRP A 244 10.06 11.47 -10.51
C TRP A 244 11.42 11.15 -11.17
N LEU A 245 11.70 11.70 -12.35
CA LEU A 245 12.83 11.26 -13.20
C LEU A 245 13.86 12.34 -13.55
N GLU A 246 13.71 13.57 -13.06
CA GLU A 246 14.70 14.62 -13.25
C GLU A 246 15.36 14.95 -11.90
N ASN A 247 16.53 15.62 -11.94
CA ASN A 247 17.30 16.12 -10.77
C ASN A 247 16.47 17.15 -9.97
N GLY A 248 15.33 16.73 -9.43
CA GLY A 248 14.30 17.61 -8.93
C GLY A 248 14.52 17.97 -7.46
N SER A 249 15.37 17.28 -6.73
CA SER A 249 15.49 17.47 -5.28
C SER A 249 16.35 18.67 -4.88
N GLY A 250 16.87 19.46 -5.83
CA GLY A 250 17.97 20.40 -5.55
C GLY A 250 19.32 19.68 -5.41
N ASN A 251 19.33 18.35 -5.39
CA ASN A 251 20.53 17.53 -5.47
C ASN A 251 20.84 17.17 -6.93
N PRO A 252 21.90 17.75 -7.54
CA PRO A 252 22.30 17.41 -8.91
C PRO A 252 22.82 15.98 -9.07
N GLU A 253 23.10 15.27 -7.96
CA GLU A 253 23.62 13.90 -7.96
C GLU A 253 22.53 12.82 -7.96
N PHE A 254 21.28 13.16 -7.63
CA PHE A 254 20.19 12.18 -7.64
C PHE A 254 19.66 11.96 -9.06
N ASN A 255 19.77 10.73 -9.55
CA ASN A 255 19.21 10.31 -10.83
C ASN A 255 18.08 9.29 -10.59
N GLY A 256 16.83 9.77 -10.59
CA GLY A 256 15.64 8.93 -10.39
C GLY A 256 15.50 7.80 -11.42
N LYS A 257 15.89 8.03 -12.69
CA LYS A 257 15.89 6.97 -13.73
C LYS A 257 16.87 5.86 -13.39
N ALA A 258 18.08 6.21 -12.98
CA ALA A 258 19.08 5.23 -12.58
C ALA A 258 18.64 4.46 -11.33
N TRP A 259 18.02 5.16 -10.38
CA TRP A 259 17.48 4.56 -9.16
C TRP A 259 16.38 3.53 -9.48
N PHE A 260 15.39 3.87 -10.31
CA PHE A 260 14.34 2.93 -10.72
C PHE A 260 14.86 1.77 -11.54
N LYS A 261 15.78 2.03 -12.47
CA LYS A 261 16.42 0.96 -13.23
C LYS A 261 17.11 -0.04 -12.29
N GLN A 262 17.86 0.44 -11.31
CA GLN A 262 18.49 -0.43 -10.31
C GLN A 262 17.44 -1.15 -9.46
N TYR A 263 16.35 -0.48 -9.09
CA TYR A 263 15.25 -1.07 -8.34
C TYR A 263 14.59 -2.22 -9.10
N ASP A 264 14.29 -2.03 -10.39
CA ASP A 264 13.73 -3.06 -11.27
C ASP A 264 14.69 -4.24 -11.47
N GLU A 265 15.99 -3.95 -11.64
CA GLU A 265 17.04 -4.97 -11.67
C GLU A 265 17.15 -5.77 -10.36
N ILE A 266 16.90 -5.16 -9.21
CA ILE A 266 16.82 -5.85 -7.93
C ILE A 266 15.55 -6.70 -7.87
N GLN A 267 14.38 -6.08 -8.09
CA GLN A 267 13.07 -6.75 -7.98
C GLN A 267 12.96 -7.97 -8.90
N SER A 268 13.45 -7.89 -10.13
CA SER A 268 13.41 -8.98 -11.11
C SER A 268 14.12 -10.26 -10.65
N ARG A 269 15.10 -10.17 -9.74
CA ARG A 269 15.81 -11.32 -9.15
C ARG A 269 14.95 -12.12 -8.16
N TYR A 270 13.81 -11.55 -7.75
CA TYR A 270 12.90 -12.10 -6.76
C TYR A 270 11.54 -12.46 -7.36
N ALA A 271 11.49 -12.77 -8.66
CA ALA A 271 10.30 -13.30 -9.32
C ALA A 271 9.70 -14.47 -8.53
N GLY A 272 8.40 -14.42 -8.25
CA GLY A 272 7.68 -15.41 -7.43
C GLY A 272 7.72 -15.16 -5.92
N THR A 273 8.61 -14.30 -5.42
CA THR A 273 8.61 -13.81 -4.04
C THR A 273 8.00 -12.40 -3.96
N VAL A 274 8.46 -11.49 -4.81
CA VAL A 274 7.94 -10.11 -4.86
C VAL A 274 6.75 -10.07 -5.82
N VAL A 275 5.57 -9.75 -5.29
CA VAL A 275 4.31 -9.68 -6.07
C VAL A 275 4.04 -8.29 -6.65
N GLY A 276 4.77 -7.27 -6.21
CA GLY A 276 4.71 -5.95 -6.82
C GLY A 276 5.31 -4.84 -5.99
N THR A 277 5.26 -3.65 -6.55
CA THR A 277 5.66 -2.39 -5.93
C THR A 277 4.66 -1.32 -6.31
N ILE A 278 4.28 -0.51 -5.32
CA ILE A 278 3.29 0.54 -5.48
C ILE A 278 3.95 1.86 -5.09
N VAL A 279 4.02 2.72 -6.09
CA VAL A 279 4.49 4.09 -5.98
C VAL A 279 3.46 4.94 -5.23
N TRP A 280 3.93 5.71 -4.24
CA TRP A 280 3.09 6.61 -3.47
C TRP A 280 2.87 7.95 -4.17
N GLY A 281 1.62 8.44 -4.12
CA GLY A 281 1.25 9.80 -4.54
C GLY A 281 0.40 9.88 -5.80
N GLY A 282 -0.17 8.75 -6.25
CA GLY A 282 -1.10 8.72 -7.36
C GLY A 282 -2.44 9.41 -7.07
N GLY A 283 -3.05 10.01 -8.10
CA GLY A 283 -4.44 10.50 -8.06
C GLY A 283 -4.60 12.02 -8.06
N SER A 284 -5.81 12.47 -8.41
CA SER A 284 -6.16 13.89 -8.61
C SER A 284 -6.21 14.74 -7.34
N ALA A 285 -6.28 14.10 -6.16
CA ALA A 285 -6.36 14.79 -4.88
C ALA A 285 -5.06 15.50 -4.49
N TRP A 286 -3.95 15.16 -5.15
CA TRP A 286 -2.66 15.80 -4.91
C TRP A 286 -2.53 17.08 -5.73
N PRO A 287 -2.12 18.21 -5.11
CA PRO A 287 -1.75 19.39 -5.88
C PRO A 287 -0.53 19.06 -6.76
N ASP A 288 -0.39 19.75 -7.90
CA ASP A 288 0.76 19.56 -8.81
C ASP A 288 2.10 19.84 -8.14
N THR A 289 2.10 20.57 -7.03
CA THR A 289 3.27 20.86 -6.20
C THR A 289 3.65 19.72 -5.26
N TYR A 290 2.87 18.64 -5.20
CA TYR A 290 3.18 17.50 -4.34
C TYR A 290 4.41 16.74 -4.89
N PRO A 291 5.51 16.62 -4.12
CA PRO A 291 6.80 16.15 -4.64
C PRO A 291 6.82 14.66 -5.02
N PHE A 292 5.79 13.90 -4.64
CA PHE A 292 5.64 12.49 -5.01
C PHE A 292 4.44 12.28 -5.93
N LYS A 293 3.85 13.33 -6.50
CA LYS A 293 2.67 13.17 -7.36
C LYS A 293 3.03 12.33 -8.59
N VAL A 294 2.22 11.29 -8.85
CA VAL A 294 2.23 10.54 -10.10
C VAL A 294 0.87 10.72 -10.74
N GLU A 295 0.82 11.31 -11.93
CA GLU A 295 -0.44 11.45 -12.67
C GLU A 295 -0.20 11.24 -14.16
N TYR A 296 -1.09 10.47 -14.80
CA TYR A 296 -1.09 10.30 -16.25
C TYR A 296 -1.79 11.51 -16.90
N GLN A 297 -1.12 12.23 -17.81
CA GLN A 297 -1.74 13.30 -18.59
C GLN A 297 -2.12 12.84 -20.00
N LYS A 298 -3.14 13.47 -20.59
CA LYS A 298 -3.85 13.04 -21.81
C LYS A 298 -2.94 13.00 -23.07
N ASP A 299 -1.81 13.69 -23.04
CA ASP A 299 -0.86 13.83 -24.15
C ASP A 299 0.43 13.00 -23.94
N GLY A 300 0.35 11.97 -23.08
CA GLY A 300 1.49 11.24 -22.55
C GLY A 300 1.88 11.72 -21.15
N TRP A 301 2.86 11.07 -20.54
CA TRP A 301 3.40 11.48 -19.23
C TRP A 301 3.92 12.92 -19.32
N ALA A 302 3.18 13.89 -18.77
CA ALA A 302 3.76 15.20 -18.54
C ALA A 302 4.75 15.04 -17.39
N HIS A 303 6.02 15.10 -17.78
CA HIS A 303 7.20 14.67 -17.03
C HIS A 303 7.23 13.15 -16.89
N THR A 304 8.30 12.56 -17.43
CA THR A 304 8.75 11.16 -17.25
C THR A 304 8.44 10.18 -18.38
N ASN A 305 9.31 10.15 -19.41
CA ASN A 305 9.45 9.01 -20.32
C ASN A 305 9.97 7.79 -19.53
N LEU A 306 9.08 6.85 -19.20
CA LEU A 306 9.40 5.47 -18.84
C LEU A 306 9.12 4.60 -20.07
N HIS A 307 10.19 4.10 -20.69
CA HIS A 307 10.16 2.98 -21.63
C HIS A 307 10.97 1.85 -20.99
#